data_AF-A0A090QLI9-F1
#
_entry.id   AF-A0A090QLI9-F1
#
_cell.length_a   1.000
_cell.length_b   1.000
_cell.length_c   1.000
_cell.angle_alpha   90.00
_cell.angle_beta   90.00
_cell.angle_gamma   90.00
#
_symmetry.space_group_name_H-M   'P 1'
#
loop_
_entity.id
_entity.type
_entity.pdbx_description
1 polymer ?
#
loop_
_entity_poly.entity_id
_entity_poly.type
_entity_poly.pdbx_seq_one_letter_code
_entity_poly.pdbx_strand_id
1 'polypeptide(L)' 'MKDDQVLKQVAEMVGIADHYVSAWGDEASVDSETIRRLLTALGYDTKNDEALLESAQKRLRRMCWHQ' A
#
# COMPACT_ATOMS: atom_id res chain seq x y z
N MET A 1 14.34 0.61 -7.02
CA MET A 1 13.78 1.60 -7.97
C MET A 1 12.45 1.14 -8.58
N LYS A 2 12.31 -0.08 -9.14
CA LYS A 2 11.01 -0.56 -9.70
C LYS A 2 10.01 -1.08 -8.66
N ASP A 3 10.50 -1.83 -7.67
CA ASP A 3 9.71 -2.43 -6.56
C ASP A 3 8.88 -1.37 -5.80
N ASP A 4 9.50 -0.22 -5.55
CA ASP A 4 8.87 0.91 -4.84
C ASP A 4 7.65 1.49 -5.57
N GLN A 5 7.66 1.46 -6.91
CA GLN A 5 6.60 2.07 -7.70
C GLN A 5 5.32 1.23 -7.68
N VAL A 6 5.44 -0.11 -7.64
CA VAL A 6 4.27 -1.01 -7.52
C VAL A 6 3.73 -0.97 -6.11
N LEU A 7 4.62 -0.96 -5.11
CA LEU A 7 4.26 -0.84 -3.71
C LEU A 7 3.44 0.42 -3.43
N LYS A 8 3.88 1.58 -3.93
CA LYS A 8 3.17 2.86 -3.79
C LYS A 8 1.80 2.85 -4.48
N GLN A 9 1.71 2.35 -5.72
CA GLN A 9 0.42 2.25 -6.41
C GLN A 9 -0.60 1.38 -5.66
N VAL A 10 -0.15 0.25 -5.11
CA VAL A 10 -1.02 -0.63 -4.32
C VAL A 10 -1.41 0.02 -3.00
N ALA A 11 -0.48 0.71 -2.34
CA ALA A 11 -0.75 1.49 -1.13
C ALA A 11 -1.84 2.54 -1.37
N GLU A 12 -1.75 3.31 -2.46
CA GLU A 12 -2.76 4.30 -2.85
C GLU A 12 -4.13 3.65 -3.12
N MET A 13 -4.17 2.52 -3.84
CA MET A 13 -5.42 1.79 -4.12
C MET A 13 -6.16 1.33 -2.85
N VAL A 14 -5.44 1.10 -1.75
CA VAL A 14 -6.01 0.63 -0.48
C VAL A 14 -6.15 1.76 0.55
N GLY A 15 -5.79 2.99 0.19
CA GLY A 15 -5.91 4.17 1.04
C GLY A 15 -4.76 4.40 2.03
N ILE A 16 -3.57 3.85 1.78
CA ILE A 16 -2.36 4.14 2.54
C ILE A 16 -1.62 5.30 1.87
N ALA A 17 -1.49 6.42 2.57
CA ALA A 17 -0.70 7.56 2.13
C ALA A 17 0.81 7.31 2.36
N ASP A 18 1.65 7.75 1.43
CA ASP A 18 3.11 7.69 1.54
C ASP A 18 3.73 8.97 2.13
N HIS A 19 2.90 9.94 2.50
CA HIS A 19 3.32 11.19 3.13
C HIS A 19 2.27 11.68 4.13
N TYR A 20 2.71 12.47 5.11
CA TYR A 20 1.85 13.08 6.12
C TYR A 20 2.44 14.40 6.61
N VAL A 21 1.60 15.24 7.19
CA VAL A 21 2.04 16.43 7.94
C VAL A 21 2.23 16.02 9.39
N SER A 22 3.44 16.20 9.91
CA SER A 22 3.78 15.90 11.29
C SER A 22 3.04 16.82 12.26
N ALA A 23 3.06 16.49 13.55
CA ALA A 23 2.43 17.30 14.60
C ALA A 23 3.00 18.74 14.70
N TRP A 24 4.14 19.01 14.05
CA TRP A 24 4.79 20.32 14.00
C TRP A 24 4.54 21.10 12.71
N GLY A 25 3.80 20.51 11.75
CA GLY A 25 3.51 21.13 10.47
C GLY A 25 4.50 20.77 9.35
N ASP A 26 5.56 20.02 9.63
CA ASP A 26 6.52 19.58 8.63
C ASP A 26 6.00 18.41 7.80
N GLU A 27 6.29 18.43 6.49
CA GLU A 27 6.04 17.33 5.57
C GLU A 27 6.98 16.16 5.86
N ALA A 28 6.41 14.97 6.05
CA ALA A 28 7.15 13.76 6.32
C ALA A 28 6.73 12.65 5.34
N SER A 29 7.72 12.01 4.72
CA SER A 29 7.50 10.83 3.89
C SER A 29 7.55 9.56 4.74
N VAL A 30 6.70 8.60 4.39
CA VAL A 30 6.69 7.26 4.98
C VAL A 30 7.70 6.39 4.23
N ASP A 31 8.54 5.69 4.99
CA ASP A 31 9.50 4.76 4.40
C ASP A 31 8.81 3.58 3.72
N SER A 32 9.33 3.15 2.57
CA SER A 32 8.78 2.05 1.77
C SER A 32 8.71 0.74 2.56
N GLU A 33 9.64 0.48 3.49
CA GLU A 33 9.57 -0.68 4.38
C GLU A 33 8.36 -0.61 5.32
N THR A 34 8.01 0.59 5.78
CA THR A 34 6.83 0.82 6.63
C THR A 34 5.55 0.52 5.85
N ILE A 35 5.46 1.00 4.61
CA ILE A 35 4.32 0.70 3.72
C ILE A 35 4.20 -0.82 3.49
N ARG A 36 5.32 -1.51 3.28
CA ARG A 36 5.34 -2.97 3.10
C ARG A 36 4.84 -3.72 4.34
N ARG A 37 5.24 -3.27 5.53
CA ARG A 37 4.75 -3.84 6.80
C ARG A 37 3.26 -3.60 7.01
N LEU A 38 2.76 -2.41 6.69
CA LEU A 38 1.33 -2.09 6.76
C LEU A 38 0.51 -2.98 5.82
N LEU A 39 0.94 -3.13 4.56
CA LEU A 39 0.30 -4.02 3.59
C LEU A 39 0.31 -5.47 4.05
N THR A 40 1.42 -5.95 4.62
CA THR A 40 1.50 -7.30 5.20
C THR A 40 0.53 -7.48 6.35
N ALA A 41 0.44 -6.49 7.26
CA ALA A 41 -0.48 -6.52 8.40
C ALA A 41 -1.96 -6.51 7.96
N LEU A 42 -2.26 -5.87 6.83
CA LEU A 42 -3.58 -5.91 6.20
C LEU A 42 -3.88 -7.23 5.47
N GLY A 43 -2.91 -8.15 5.39
CA GLY A 43 -3.05 -9.45 4.75
C GLY A 43 -2.74 -9.48 3.25
N TYR A 44 -2.01 -8.51 2.73
CA TYR A 44 -1.50 -8.54 1.36
C TYR A 44 -0.18 -9.33 1.28
N ASP A 45 0.02 -10.07 0.21
CA ASP A 45 1.27 -10.79 -0.03
C ASP A 45 2.31 -9.83 -0.62
N THR A 46 3.29 -9.41 0.19
CA THR A 46 4.36 -8.50 -0.25
C THR A 46 5.64 -9.25 -0.63
N LYS A 47 5.58 -10.53 -1.02
CA LYS A 47 6.79 -11.30 -1.35
C LYS A 47 7.38 -10.88 -2.70
N ASN A 48 6.52 -10.56 -3.67
CA ASN A 48 6.88 -10.06 -4.99
C ASN A 48 5.79 -9.09 -5.50
N ASP A 49 6.13 -8.22 -6.43
CA ASP A 49 5.22 -7.22 -7.04
C ASP A 49 3.94 -7.84 -7.62
N GLU A 50 4.08 -8.98 -8.31
CA GLU A 50 2.96 -9.67 -8.96
C GLU A 50 1.95 -10.20 -7.93
N ALA A 51 2.44 -10.85 -6.88
CA ALA A 51 1.60 -11.37 -5.79
C ALA A 51 0.87 -10.23 -5.04
N LEU A 52 1.54 -9.08 -4.90
CA LEU A 52 0.98 -7.89 -4.28
C LEU A 52 -0.17 -7.32 -5.11
N LEU A 53 0.03 -7.17 -6.43
CA LEU A 53 -0.99 -6.70 -7.38
C LEU A 53 -2.19 -7.65 -7.46
N GLU A 54 -1.95 -8.96 -7.50
CA GLU A 54 -3.03 -9.95 -7.51
C GLU A 54 -3.86 -9.90 -6.22
N SER A 55 -3.18 -9.79 -5.07
CA SER A 55 -3.83 -9.66 -3.76
C SER A 55 -4.66 -8.39 -3.66
N ALA A 56 -4.13 -7.26 -4.14
CA ALA A 56 -4.83 -5.98 -4.23
C ALA A 56 -6.10 -6.08 -5.09
N GLN A 57 -5.98 -6.60 -6.31
CA GLN A 57 -7.11 -6.77 -7.23
C GLN A 57 -8.17 -7.74 -6.70
N LYS A 58 -7.75 -8.84 -6.04
CA LYS A 58 -8.68 -9.81 -5.46
C LYS A 58 -9.48 -9.20 -4.30
N ARG A 59 -8.87 -8.32 -3.51
CA ARG A 59 -9.53 -7.63 -2.40
C ARG A 59 -10.42 -6.49 -2.87
N LEU A 60 -9.97 -5.71 -3.86
CA LEU A 60 -10.79 -4.69 -4.51
C LEU A 60 -12.04 -5.30 -5.15
N ARG A 61 -11.90 -6.42 -5.88
CA ARG A 61 -13.04 -7.17 -6.39
C ARG A 61 -13.97 -7.58 -5.26
N ARG A 62 -13.48 -8.16 -4.16
CA ARG A 62 -14.35 -8.51 -3.03
C ARG A 62 -15.09 -7.31 -2.41
N MET A 63 -14.45 -6.15 -2.32
CA MET A 63 -15.08 -4.92 -1.82
C MET A 63 -16.16 -4.37 -2.76
N CYS A 64 -15.93 -4.38 -4.08
CA CYS A 64 -16.93 -3.93 -5.06
C CYS A 64 -18.18 -4.81 -5.13
N TRP A 65 -18.11 -6.09 -4.74
CA TRP A 65 -19.29 -6.97 -4.68
C TRP A 65 -20.16 -6.76 -3.42
N HIS A 66 -19.76 -5.87 -2.52
CA HIS A 66 -20.50 -5.51 -1.30
C HIS A 66 -21.04 -4.06 -1.33
N GLN A 67 -20.97 -3.38 -2.47
CA GLN A 67 -21.63 -2.09 -2.71
C GLN A 67 -22.83 -2.24 -3.63
#